data_AF-A0AA36H9M3-F1
#
_entry.id   AF-A0AA36H9M3-F1
#
_cell.length_a   1.000
_cell.length_b   1.000
_cell.length_c   1.000
_cell.angle_alpha   90.00
_cell.angle_beta   90.00
_cell.angle_gamma   90.00
#
_symmetry.space_group_name_H-M   'P 1'
#
loop_
_entity.id
_entity.type
_entity.pdbx_description
1 polymer ?
#
loop_
_entity_poly.entity_id
_entity_poly.type
_entity_poly.pdbx_seq_one_letter_code
_entity_poly.pdbx_strand_id
1 'polypeptide(L)'
;MFNTSTPGGLATASRESVDCRSLAMGQWGDYRGFFLPTLVRHSVNRRGNNMNQAHYDCLQLLSEHKSWEYVLLLQNYDMMIKTVYETVSILKEFGGANDICARPCERERWNHSAKWDVRSLKLFRNESQATDAQRTTNLTIVRGFVQCSLSRAAVDWAVKIVDLTPLINQLNINEYAIDETLWSVLQMNDDLQMPGSFTAKCLNNETYVPCITRSAWMGFFKIGLCQCKLT
;
A
#
# COMPACT_ATOMS: atom_id res chain seq x y z
N MET A 1 -69.10 2.29 -12.65
CA MET A 1 -68.52 2.57 -13.98
C MET A 1 -67.20 3.30 -13.77
N PHE A 2 -66.10 2.68 -14.21
CA PHE A 2 -64.82 3.20 -14.75
C PHE A 2 -64.38 4.65 -14.40
N ASN A 3 -63.10 5.01 -14.18
CA ASN A 3 -61.83 4.32 -14.41
C ASN A 3 -60.64 5.06 -13.77
N THR A 4 -59.65 4.27 -13.36
CA THR A 4 -58.17 4.40 -13.45
C THR A 4 -57.43 5.74 -13.34
N SER A 5 -56.50 5.72 -12.38
CA SER A 5 -55.26 6.48 -12.22
C SER A 5 -54.17 6.21 -13.28
N THR A 6 -53.36 7.22 -13.61
CA THR A 6 -51.98 7.12 -14.11
C THR A 6 -51.06 8.15 -13.43
N PRO A 7 -49.80 7.80 -13.10
CA PRO A 7 -48.84 8.69 -12.43
C PRO A 7 -47.66 9.14 -13.32
N GLY A 8 -46.96 10.20 -12.89
CA GLY A 8 -45.51 10.35 -13.09
C GLY A 8 -45.05 11.38 -14.12
N GLY A 9 -44.92 12.64 -13.71
CA GLY A 9 -44.18 13.68 -14.43
C GLY A 9 -42.70 13.69 -14.05
N LEU A 10 -41.83 13.70 -15.05
CA LEU A 10 -40.37 13.83 -14.94
C LEU A 10 -39.97 15.15 -14.26
N ALA A 11 -39.08 15.08 -13.27
CA ALA A 11 -38.28 16.21 -12.82
C ALA A 11 -36.88 16.12 -13.44
N THR A 12 -36.54 17.13 -14.24
CA THR A 12 -35.23 17.38 -14.85
C THR A 12 -34.23 17.80 -13.79
N ALA A 13 -33.09 17.11 -13.71
CA ALA A 13 -31.96 17.49 -12.86
C ALA A 13 -31.16 18.64 -13.52
N SER A 14 -31.17 19.81 -12.90
CA SER A 14 -30.28 20.92 -13.22
C SER A 14 -28.87 20.68 -12.67
N ARG A 15 -27.87 21.10 -13.46
CA ARG A 15 -26.44 21.07 -13.16
C ARG A 15 -26.10 21.78 -11.84
N GLU A 16 -25.29 21.13 -11.02
CA GLU A 16 -24.34 21.81 -10.13
C GLU A 16 -22.93 21.37 -10.53
N SER A 17 -22.12 22.33 -10.95
CA SER A 17 -20.68 22.19 -11.12
C SER A 17 -20.05 22.03 -9.74
N VAL A 18 -19.56 20.83 -9.42
CA VAL A 18 -18.84 20.57 -8.17
C VAL A 18 -17.39 21.03 -8.34
N ASP A 19 -16.98 21.98 -7.52
CA ASP A 19 -15.61 22.47 -7.40
C ASP A 19 -14.68 21.36 -6.85
N CYS A 20 -13.74 20.90 -7.67
CA CYS A 20 -12.80 19.80 -7.39
C CYS A 20 -11.67 20.20 -6.41
N ARG A 21 -11.98 20.84 -5.27
CA ARG A 21 -10.96 21.26 -4.27
C ARG A 21 -11.20 20.83 -2.83
N SER A 22 -12.19 19.97 -2.54
CA SER A 22 -12.36 19.43 -1.18
C SER A 22 -12.47 17.90 -1.18
N LEU A 23 -11.34 17.25 -0.87
CA LEU A 23 -11.33 15.85 -0.41
C LEU A 23 -12.00 15.83 0.97
N ALA A 24 -13.31 15.61 1.01
CA ALA A 24 -14.04 15.57 2.27
C ALA A 24 -13.70 14.27 3.02
N MET A 25 -12.86 14.37 4.05
CA MET A 25 -12.76 13.35 5.08
C MET A 25 -13.97 13.47 6.01
N GLY A 26 -14.90 12.53 5.91
CA GLY A 26 -16.01 12.43 6.87
C GLY A 26 -15.47 11.93 8.21
N GLN A 27 -15.60 12.74 9.27
CA GLN A 27 -15.37 12.27 10.63
C GLN A 27 -16.37 11.14 10.92
N TRP A 28 -15.87 10.01 11.41
CA TRP A 28 -16.75 8.90 11.76
C TRP A 28 -17.33 9.12 13.15
N GLY A 29 -18.59 9.56 13.19
CA GLY A 29 -19.27 9.91 14.43
C GLY A 29 -18.49 10.97 15.22
N ASP A 30 -18.42 10.80 16.54
CA ASP A 30 -17.81 11.78 17.45
C ASP A 30 -16.28 11.63 17.63
N TYR A 31 -15.64 10.68 16.94
CA TYR A 31 -14.21 10.40 17.13
C TYR A 31 -13.31 11.34 16.31
N ARG A 32 -12.63 12.26 16.99
CA ARG A 32 -11.60 13.09 16.36
C ARG A 32 -10.40 12.23 15.95
N GLY A 33 -9.95 12.39 14.70
CA GLY A 33 -8.81 11.64 14.14
C GLY A 33 -9.19 10.32 13.47
N PHE A 34 -10.47 9.97 13.40
CA PHE A 34 -10.94 8.84 12.60
C PHE A 34 -11.71 9.35 11.38
N PHE A 35 -11.23 8.95 10.21
CA PHE A 35 -11.79 9.36 8.93
C PHE A 35 -12.14 8.15 8.10
N LEU A 36 -13.31 8.17 7.48
CA LEU A 36 -13.62 7.22 6.42
C LEU A 36 -13.19 7.82 5.08
N PRO A 37 -12.57 7.03 4.19
CA PRO A 37 -12.50 7.36 2.77
C PRO A 37 -13.93 7.35 2.22
N THR A 38 -14.61 8.51 2.19
CA THR A 38 -16.04 8.59 1.89
C THR A 38 -16.37 8.63 0.40
N LEU A 39 -15.38 8.76 -0.48
CA LEU A 39 -15.61 8.95 -1.91
C LEU A 39 -15.43 7.68 -2.76
N VAL A 40 -14.55 6.75 -2.35
CA VAL A 40 -14.25 5.53 -3.13
C VAL A 40 -14.19 4.32 -2.20
N ARG A 41 -14.98 3.29 -2.50
CA ARG A 41 -14.93 1.99 -1.83
C ARG A 41 -14.50 0.93 -2.82
N HIS A 42 -13.56 0.10 -2.40
CA HIS A 42 -13.00 -0.96 -3.23
C HIS A 42 -13.59 -2.32 -2.86
N SER A 43 -13.93 -3.12 -3.86
CA SER A 43 -14.31 -4.51 -3.66
C SER A 43 -13.04 -5.35 -3.51
N VAL A 44 -12.70 -5.70 -2.28
CA VAL A 44 -11.52 -6.52 -1.98
C VAL A 44 -11.91 -7.99 -1.85
N ASN A 45 -11.10 -8.88 -2.41
CA ASN A 45 -11.36 -10.32 -2.39
C ASN A 45 -10.22 -11.11 -1.73
N ARG A 46 -10.41 -12.44 -1.57
CA ARG A 46 -9.44 -13.34 -0.92
C ARG A 46 -8.08 -13.46 -1.63
N ARG A 47 -7.96 -12.98 -2.87
CA ARG A 47 -6.73 -12.99 -3.66
C ARG A 47 -5.92 -11.71 -3.46
N GLY A 48 -6.47 -10.72 -2.76
CA GLY A 48 -5.83 -9.42 -2.53
C GLY A 48 -6.21 -8.34 -3.54
N ASN A 49 -7.13 -8.61 -4.46
CA ASN A 49 -7.47 -7.60 -5.47
C ASN A 49 -7.99 -6.32 -4.81
N ASN A 50 -7.56 -5.17 -5.36
CA ASN A 50 -7.88 -3.83 -4.88
C ASN A 50 -7.42 -3.46 -3.46
N MET A 51 -6.76 -4.35 -2.71
CA MET A 51 -6.26 -4.02 -1.36
C MET A 51 -5.19 -2.91 -1.42
N ASN A 52 -4.23 -3.04 -2.34
CA ASN A 52 -3.21 -2.01 -2.57
C ASN A 52 -3.81 -0.65 -2.94
N GLN A 53 -4.86 -0.64 -3.78
CA GLN A 53 -5.56 0.59 -4.14
C GLN A 53 -6.27 1.20 -2.93
N ALA A 54 -6.95 0.37 -2.12
CA ALA A 54 -7.62 0.84 -0.91
C ALA A 54 -6.64 1.45 0.10
N HIS A 55 -5.48 0.82 0.32
CA HIS A 55 -4.43 1.39 1.18
C HIS A 55 -3.86 2.67 0.58
N TYR A 56 -3.57 2.71 -0.72
CA TYR A 56 -3.01 3.88 -1.37
C TYR A 56 -3.96 5.10 -1.30
N ASP A 57 -5.26 4.91 -1.53
CA ASP A 57 -6.26 5.99 -1.39
C ASP A 57 -6.31 6.53 0.05
N CYS A 58 -6.19 5.65 1.07
CA CYS A 58 -6.09 6.09 2.46
C CYS A 58 -4.81 6.90 2.71
N LEU A 59 -3.68 6.50 2.14
CA LEU A 59 -2.43 7.23 2.25
C LEU A 59 -2.50 8.60 1.57
N GLN A 60 -3.20 8.71 0.44
CA GLN A 60 -3.43 10.00 -0.22
C GLN A 60 -4.13 10.98 0.70
N LEU A 61 -5.22 10.55 1.34
CA LEU A 61 -5.96 11.35 2.32
C LEU A 61 -5.07 11.71 3.52
N LEU A 62 -4.32 10.74 4.05
CA LEU A 62 -3.48 10.95 5.22
C LEU A 62 -2.30 11.90 4.95
N SER A 63 -1.78 11.91 3.72
CA SER A 63 -0.65 12.76 3.32
C SER A 63 -0.95 14.27 3.40
N GLU A 64 -2.24 14.64 3.37
CA GLU A 64 -2.73 16.01 3.53
C GLU A 64 -2.70 16.47 5.00
N HIS A 65 -2.67 15.52 5.95
CA HIS A 65 -2.49 15.83 7.36
C HIS A 65 -1.02 15.97 7.73
N LYS A 66 -0.70 16.91 8.62
CA LYS A 66 0.69 17.21 9.02
C LYS A 66 1.16 16.46 10.27
N SER A 67 0.26 15.83 11.01
CA SER A 67 0.49 15.45 12.41
C SER A 67 0.70 13.95 12.62
N TRP A 68 1.65 13.34 11.90
CA TRP A 68 2.02 11.93 12.07
C TRP A 68 3.41 11.67 11.45
N GLU A 69 4.12 10.67 11.99
CA GLU A 69 5.49 10.33 11.56
C GLU A 69 5.59 8.97 10.85
N TYR A 70 4.70 8.05 11.20
CA TYR A 70 4.64 6.71 10.63
C TYR A 70 3.18 6.29 10.39
N VAL A 71 3.01 5.42 9.38
CA VAL A 71 1.76 4.71 9.12
C VAL A 71 1.97 3.22 9.29
N LEU A 72 1.03 2.57 9.96
CA LEU A 72 0.91 1.12 10.00
C LEU A 72 -0.24 0.72 9.07
N LEU A 73 0.06 -0.02 8.00
CA LEU A 73 -0.99 -0.63 7.17
C LEU A 73 -1.46 -1.92 7.82
N LEU A 74 -2.77 -2.00 8.09
CA LEU A 74 -3.42 -3.13 8.75
C LEU A 74 -4.57 -3.68 7.90
N GLN A 75 -4.94 -4.93 8.18
CA GLN A 75 -6.13 -5.63 7.68
C GLN A 75 -7.07 -5.95 8.84
N ASN A 76 -8.33 -6.28 8.55
CA ASN A 76 -9.41 -6.44 9.55
C ASN A 76 -9.12 -7.45 10.68
N TYR A 77 -8.21 -8.40 10.47
CA TYR A 77 -7.88 -9.45 11.44
C TYR A 77 -6.54 -9.22 12.14
N ASP A 78 -5.90 -8.06 11.93
CA ASP A 78 -4.69 -7.71 12.66
C ASP A 78 -5.06 -7.13 14.03
N MET A 79 -4.31 -7.54 15.05
CA MET A 79 -4.45 -7.05 16.43
C MET A 79 -3.11 -6.50 16.90
N MET A 80 -3.15 -5.35 17.58
CA MET A 80 -1.97 -4.77 18.19
C MET A 80 -1.54 -5.60 19.40
N ILE A 81 -0.30 -6.09 19.37
CA ILE A 81 0.32 -6.89 20.46
C ILE A 81 1.38 -6.10 21.25
N LYS A 82 1.39 -4.79 21.06
CA LYS A 82 2.25 -3.82 21.74
C LYS A 82 1.38 -2.65 22.16
N THR A 83 1.70 -2.08 23.30
CA THR A 83 1.09 -0.83 23.75
C THR A 83 1.48 0.30 22.81
N VAL A 84 0.71 1.40 22.83
CA VAL A 84 1.03 2.60 22.04
C VAL A 84 2.44 3.12 22.37
N TYR A 85 2.88 3.05 23.63
CA TYR A 85 4.21 3.50 24.04
C TYR A 85 5.32 2.61 23.49
N GLU A 86 5.14 1.29 23.52
CA GLU A 86 6.10 0.36 22.91
C GLU A 86 6.16 0.55 21.39
N THR A 87 5.02 0.67 20.73
CA THR A 87 4.96 0.93 19.28
C THR A 87 5.67 2.23 18.92
N VAL A 88 5.40 3.33 19.63
CA VAL A 88 6.09 4.61 19.41
C VAL A 88 7.60 4.49 19.66
N SER A 89 8.02 3.75 20.69
CA SER A 89 9.44 3.54 20.98
C SER A 89 10.12 2.80 19.84
N ILE A 90 9.51 1.71 19.35
CA ILE A 90 10.02 0.93 18.20
C ILE A 90 10.12 1.81 16.94
N LEU A 91 9.08 2.58 16.61
CA LEU A 91 9.07 3.43 15.42
C LEU A 91 10.07 4.58 15.51
N LYS A 92 10.39 5.07 16.71
CA LYS A 92 11.47 6.04 16.91
C LYS A 92 12.85 5.43 16.63
N GLU A 93 13.08 4.18 17.05
CA GLU A 93 14.34 3.47 16.75
C GLU A 93 14.53 3.24 15.25
N PHE A 94 13.46 3.17 14.46
CA PHE A 94 13.57 3.10 13.00
C PHE A 94 14.13 4.37 12.37
N GLY A 95 14.03 5.53 13.02
CA GLY A 95 14.71 6.75 12.58
C GLY A 95 14.41 7.21 11.15
N GLY A 96 13.22 6.91 10.62
CA GLY A 96 12.82 7.18 9.24
C GLY A 96 12.91 5.99 8.28
N ALA A 97 13.47 4.86 8.71
CA ALA A 97 13.44 3.62 7.94
C ALA A 97 12.02 3.03 7.88
N ASN A 98 11.69 2.38 6.76
CA ASN A 98 10.46 1.60 6.62
C ASN A 98 10.69 0.17 7.09
N ASP A 99 9.64 -0.48 7.59
CA ASP A 99 9.66 -1.90 7.95
C ASP A 99 8.69 -2.66 7.05
N ILE A 100 9.26 -3.35 6.06
CA ILE A 100 8.56 -4.07 5.00
C ILE A 100 9.27 -5.43 4.83
N CYS A 101 8.53 -6.51 5.02
CA CYS A 101 9.02 -7.85 4.73
C CYS A 101 9.20 -8.03 3.22
N ALA A 102 10.18 -8.81 2.79
CA ALA A 102 10.28 -9.22 1.39
C ALA A 102 10.93 -10.57 1.20
N ARG A 103 10.63 -11.20 0.08
CA ARG A 103 11.25 -12.40 -0.45
C ARG A 103 11.02 -12.46 -1.96
N PRO A 104 11.78 -13.31 -2.68
CA PRO A 104 11.50 -13.56 -4.09
C PRO A 104 10.02 -13.91 -4.34
N CYS A 105 9.43 -13.29 -5.36
CA CYS A 105 8.06 -13.57 -5.76
C CYS A 105 8.02 -14.86 -6.60
N GLU A 106 7.10 -15.77 -6.29
CA GLU A 106 6.92 -17.00 -7.06
C GLU A 106 6.47 -16.68 -8.49
N ARG A 107 6.94 -17.47 -9.47
CA ARG A 107 6.78 -17.15 -10.90
C ARG A 107 5.31 -17.05 -11.32
N GLU A 108 4.45 -17.88 -10.75
CA GLU A 108 3.02 -17.91 -11.07
C GLU A 108 2.23 -16.68 -10.59
N ARG A 109 2.82 -15.83 -9.74
CA ARG A 109 2.09 -14.74 -9.06
C ARG A 109 2.15 -13.40 -9.76
N TRP A 110 2.87 -13.28 -10.88
CA TRP A 110 2.98 -12.01 -11.60
C TRP A 110 3.14 -12.22 -13.10
N ASN A 111 2.79 -11.18 -13.86
CA ASN A 111 2.78 -11.25 -15.32
C ASN A 111 4.18 -11.03 -15.91
N HIS A 112 4.84 -12.11 -16.33
CA HIS A 112 6.18 -12.07 -16.97
C HIS A 112 6.19 -11.41 -18.35
N SER A 113 5.03 -11.31 -19.00
CA SER A 113 4.91 -10.66 -20.31
C SER A 113 4.68 -9.15 -20.21
N ALA A 114 4.40 -8.63 -19.01
CA ALA A 114 4.24 -7.20 -18.80
C ALA A 114 5.60 -6.50 -18.74
N LYS A 115 5.60 -5.20 -19.05
CA LYS A 115 6.78 -4.35 -18.92
C LYS A 115 6.83 -3.77 -17.52
N TRP A 116 7.88 -4.09 -16.77
CA TRP A 116 8.07 -3.66 -15.39
C TRP A 116 9.11 -2.56 -15.24
N ASP A 117 9.52 -1.94 -16.34
CA ASP A 117 10.41 -0.78 -16.29
C ASP A 117 9.66 0.49 -15.87
N VAL A 118 10.37 1.36 -15.17
CA VAL A 118 9.85 2.62 -14.61
C VAL A 118 9.20 3.50 -15.68
N ARG A 119 9.75 3.51 -16.90
CA ARG A 119 9.26 4.33 -18.01
C ARG A 119 7.95 3.80 -18.56
N SER A 120 7.84 2.50 -18.83
CA SER A 120 6.58 1.87 -19.27
C SER A 120 5.47 2.04 -18.24
N LEU A 121 5.82 1.99 -16.95
CA LEU A 121 4.90 2.22 -15.84
C LEU A 121 4.59 3.70 -15.57
N LYS A 122 5.28 4.65 -16.22
CA LYS A 122 5.14 6.09 -15.97
C LYS A 122 5.18 6.43 -14.46
N LEU A 123 6.07 5.76 -13.74
CA LEU A 123 6.04 5.76 -12.27
C LEU A 123 6.28 7.14 -11.67
N PHE A 124 7.03 8.03 -12.32
CA PHE A 124 7.25 9.39 -11.84
C PHE A 124 6.24 10.34 -12.45
N ARG A 125 5.52 11.11 -11.61
CA ARG A 125 4.52 12.11 -12.08
C ARG A 125 5.14 13.14 -13.02
N ASN A 126 6.36 13.53 -12.70
CA ASN A 126 7.17 14.40 -13.53
C ASN A 126 8.48 13.70 -13.85
N GLU A 127 8.63 13.24 -15.10
CA GLU A 127 9.83 12.51 -15.54
C GLU A 127 11.12 13.31 -15.34
N SER A 128 11.06 14.65 -15.36
CA SER A 128 12.22 15.51 -15.12
C SER A 128 12.74 15.47 -13.68
N GLN A 129 11.92 15.02 -12.73
CA GLN A 129 12.33 14.83 -11.33
C GLN A 129 13.02 13.48 -11.09
N ALA A 130 12.87 12.53 -12.02
CA ALA A 130 13.60 11.27 -11.96
C ALA A 130 15.04 11.47 -12.45
N THR A 131 15.98 10.72 -11.88
CA THR A 131 17.33 10.59 -12.43
C THR A 131 17.33 9.69 -13.66
N ASP A 132 18.39 9.74 -14.47
CA ASP A 132 18.53 8.81 -15.60
C ASP A 132 18.56 7.35 -15.16
N ALA A 133 19.19 7.07 -14.02
CA ALA A 133 19.21 5.74 -13.43
C ALA A 133 17.78 5.26 -13.09
N GLN A 134 17.00 6.07 -12.37
CA GLN A 134 15.59 5.77 -12.07
C GLN A 134 14.77 5.51 -13.33
N ARG A 135 14.96 6.30 -14.39
CA ARG A 135 14.19 6.18 -15.64
C ARG A 135 14.47 4.90 -16.42
N THR A 136 15.64 4.28 -16.25
CA THR A 136 16.04 3.05 -16.95
C THR A 136 15.93 1.81 -16.09
N THR A 137 15.60 1.96 -14.80
CA THR A 137 15.37 0.85 -13.87
C THR A 137 14.27 -0.08 -14.35
N ASN A 138 14.59 -1.36 -14.35
CA ASN A 138 13.62 -2.44 -14.47
C ASN A 138 13.29 -2.98 -13.08
N LEU A 139 12.01 -3.00 -12.70
CA LEU A 139 11.61 -3.41 -11.36
C LEU A 139 11.77 -4.92 -11.19
N THR A 140 12.45 -5.30 -10.10
CA THR A 140 12.46 -6.68 -9.62
C THR A 140 11.19 -6.93 -8.81
N ILE A 141 10.39 -7.92 -9.23
CA ILE A 141 9.15 -8.28 -8.56
C ILE A 141 9.43 -9.19 -7.37
N VAL A 142 9.06 -8.70 -6.19
CA VAL A 142 9.24 -9.36 -4.88
C VAL A 142 7.93 -9.28 -4.11
N ARG A 143 7.79 -10.10 -3.07
CA ARG A 143 6.61 -10.05 -2.20
C ARG A 143 6.94 -10.24 -0.74
N GLY A 144 6.02 -9.82 0.13
CA GLY A 144 6.17 -9.87 1.57
C GLY A 144 4.82 -10.07 2.26
N PHE A 145 4.54 -9.24 3.25
CA PHE A 145 3.20 -9.09 3.80
C PHE A 145 2.57 -7.81 3.23
N VAL A 146 1.23 -7.76 3.29
CA VAL A 146 0.47 -6.53 2.97
C VAL A 146 0.74 -5.44 4.00
N GLN A 147 0.97 -5.84 5.26
CA GLN A 147 1.25 -4.97 6.38
C GLN A 147 2.67 -4.43 6.30
N CYS A 148 2.80 -3.12 6.51
CA CYS A 148 4.07 -2.44 6.59
C CYS A 148 4.01 -1.22 7.51
N SER A 149 5.17 -0.85 8.04
CA SER A 149 5.38 0.44 8.69
C SER A 149 6.07 1.38 7.71
N LEU A 150 5.38 2.42 7.28
CA LEU A 150 5.89 3.41 6.32
C LEU A 150 6.20 4.71 7.04
N SER A 151 7.40 5.24 6.83
CA SER A 151 7.75 6.59 7.28
C SER A 151 6.93 7.64 6.53
N ARG A 152 6.76 8.80 7.16
CA ARG A 152 6.14 9.97 6.53
C ARG A 152 6.78 10.33 5.19
N ALA A 153 8.11 10.27 5.11
CA ALA A 153 8.85 10.58 3.89
C ALA A 153 8.54 9.57 2.76
N ALA A 154 8.41 8.28 3.08
CA ALA A 154 8.04 7.25 2.11
C ALA A 154 6.64 7.48 1.54
N VAL A 155 5.68 7.81 2.41
CA VAL A 155 4.30 8.09 1.99
C VAL A 155 4.21 9.37 1.16
N ASP A 156 4.88 10.46 1.58
CA ASP A 156 4.90 11.70 0.79
C ASP A 156 5.55 11.45 -0.58
N TRP A 157 6.61 10.66 -0.65
CA TRP A 157 7.19 10.23 -1.93
C TRP A 157 6.18 9.44 -2.78
N ALA A 158 5.53 8.44 -2.19
CA ALA A 158 4.55 7.58 -2.85
C ALA A 158 3.33 8.37 -3.36
N VAL A 159 2.91 9.42 -2.66
CA VAL A 159 1.70 10.19 -2.99
C VAL A 159 1.98 11.43 -3.82
N LYS A 160 3.15 12.07 -3.66
CA LYS A 160 3.43 13.38 -4.26
C LYS A 160 4.47 13.31 -5.37
N ILE A 161 5.40 12.36 -5.31
CA ILE A 161 6.49 12.23 -6.29
C ILE A 161 6.16 11.17 -7.36
N VAL A 162 5.79 9.96 -6.95
CA VAL A 162 5.51 8.84 -7.89
C VAL A 162 4.03 8.55 -8.08
N ASP A 163 3.59 8.33 -9.32
CA ASP A 163 2.25 7.84 -9.60
C ASP A 163 2.22 6.31 -9.51
N LEU A 164 1.72 5.79 -8.38
CA LEU A 164 1.58 4.35 -8.18
C LEU A 164 0.41 3.73 -8.95
N THR A 165 -0.48 4.53 -9.55
CA THR A 165 -1.71 4.04 -10.20
C THR A 165 -1.42 3.01 -11.31
N PRO A 166 -0.49 3.25 -12.25
CA PRO A 166 -0.20 2.27 -13.29
C PRO A 166 0.40 0.97 -12.74
N LEU A 167 1.28 1.08 -11.74
CA LEU A 167 1.89 -0.06 -11.07
C LEU A 167 0.84 -0.89 -10.31
N ILE A 168 -0.01 -0.24 -9.51
CA ILE A 168 -1.10 -0.91 -8.78
C ILE A 168 -2.02 -1.63 -9.76
N ASN A 169 -2.43 -0.97 -10.84
CA ASN A 169 -3.29 -1.58 -11.85
C ASN A 169 -2.64 -2.79 -12.54
N GLN A 170 -1.36 -2.69 -12.88
CA GLN A 170 -0.63 -3.78 -13.52
C GLN A 170 -0.39 -4.95 -12.55
N LEU A 171 -0.17 -4.66 -11.27
CA LEU A 171 -0.07 -5.69 -10.24
C LEU A 171 -1.42 -6.35 -9.99
N ASN A 172 -2.55 -5.65 -10.08
CA ASN A 172 -3.89 -6.12 -9.69
C ASN A 172 -4.52 -7.17 -10.64
N ILE A 173 -3.77 -8.22 -10.97
CA ILE A 173 -4.21 -9.38 -11.73
C ILE A 173 -4.97 -10.37 -10.83
N ASN A 174 -5.63 -11.35 -11.44
CA ASN A 174 -6.40 -12.37 -10.72
C ASN A 174 -5.52 -13.51 -10.18
N GLU A 175 -4.38 -13.19 -9.56
CA GLU A 175 -3.47 -14.17 -8.95
C GLU A 175 -3.48 -14.09 -7.42
N TYR A 176 -3.05 -15.16 -6.75
CA TYR A 176 -3.14 -15.27 -5.30
C TYR A 176 -2.15 -14.37 -4.55
N ALA A 177 -2.66 -13.65 -3.55
CA ALA A 177 -1.95 -12.77 -2.63
C ALA A 177 -1.14 -11.68 -3.35
N ILE A 178 -1.80 -11.03 -4.31
CA ILE A 178 -1.18 -10.02 -5.15
C ILE A 178 -0.95 -8.70 -4.42
N ASP A 179 -1.69 -8.47 -3.34
CA ASP A 179 -1.56 -7.37 -2.40
C ASP A 179 -0.25 -7.39 -1.60
N GLU A 180 0.46 -8.51 -1.59
CA GLU A 180 1.74 -8.65 -0.89
C GLU A 180 2.95 -8.10 -1.68
N THR A 181 2.73 -7.54 -2.87
CA THR A 181 3.81 -7.19 -3.80
C THR A 181 4.20 -5.71 -3.78
N LEU A 182 3.23 -4.78 -3.76
CA LEU A 182 3.47 -3.35 -4.01
C LEU A 182 4.58 -2.77 -3.15
N TRP A 183 4.42 -2.79 -1.83
CA TRP A 183 5.38 -2.16 -0.91
C TRP A 183 6.73 -2.88 -0.92
N SER A 184 6.72 -4.20 -1.08
CA SER A 184 7.95 -5.00 -1.22
C SER A 184 8.74 -4.58 -2.46
N VAL A 185 8.07 -4.39 -3.60
CA VAL A 185 8.71 -3.94 -4.85
C VAL A 185 9.29 -2.54 -4.67
N LEU A 186 8.54 -1.61 -4.10
CA LEU A 186 9.03 -0.25 -3.88
C LEU A 186 10.24 -0.21 -2.91
N GLN A 187 10.23 -1.08 -1.90
CA GLN A 187 11.31 -1.18 -0.91
C GLN A 187 12.60 -1.79 -1.48
N MET A 188 12.48 -2.82 -2.33
CA MET A 188 13.60 -3.67 -2.75
C MET A 188 14.20 -3.28 -4.10
N ASN A 189 13.80 -2.14 -4.67
CA ASN A 189 14.39 -1.61 -5.88
C ASN A 189 15.16 -0.34 -5.51
N ASP A 190 16.44 -0.51 -5.15
CA ASP A 190 17.35 0.54 -4.66
C ASP A 190 17.36 1.78 -5.57
N ASP A 191 17.29 1.54 -6.88
CA ASP A 191 17.31 2.60 -7.88
C ASP A 191 16.10 3.53 -7.78
N LEU A 192 14.96 3.08 -7.24
CA LEU A 192 13.81 3.95 -7.02
C LEU A 192 14.09 5.05 -5.99
N GLN A 193 15.04 4.82 -5.08
CA GLN A 193 15.40 5.73 -4.00
C GLN A 193 14.18 6.14 -3.15
N MET A 194 13.29 5.18 -2.86
CA MET A 194 12.18 5.41 -1.94
C MET A 194 12.75 5.79 -0.55
N PRO A 195 12.32 6.90 0.07
CA PRO A 195 12.82 7.28 1.39
C PRO A 195 12.57 6.18 2.43
N GLY A 196 13.58 5.91 3.26
CA GLY A 196 13.51 4.84 4.26
C GLY A 196 13.65 3.42 3.70
N SER A 197 13.93 3.26 2.39
CA SER A 197 14.28 1.96 1.82
C SER A 197 15.68 1.50 2.23
N PHE A 198 15.94 0.20 2.07
CA PHE A 198 17.26 -0.39 2.29
C PHE A 198 17.67 -1.20 1.07
N THR A 199 18.96 -1.57 1.02
CA THR A 199 19.53 -2.22 -0.16
C THR A 199 19.00 -3.64 -0.40
N ALA A 200 18.66 -3.92 -1.65
CA ALA A 200 18.22 -5.20 -2.16
C ALA A 200 19.28 -6.31 -2.06
N LYS A 201 20.53 -5.97 -1.69
CA LYS A 201 21.60 -6.96 -1.46
C LYS A 201 21.18 -8.06 -0.48
N CYS A 202 20.28 -7.76 0.46
CA CYS A 202 19.77 -8.76 1.41
C CYS A 202 19.00 -9.90 0.72
N LEU A 203 18.30 -9.63 -0.40
CA LEU A 203 17.60 -10.65 -1.17
C LEU A 203 18.53 -11.57 -1.99
N ASN A 204 19.76 -11.12 -2.26
CA ASN A 204 20.73 -11.92 -3.01
C ASN A 204 21.41 -12.98 -2.12
N ASN A 205 21.44 -12.75 -0.80
CA ASN A 205 22.06 -13.64 0.18
C ASN A 205 21.05 -14.38 1.07
N GLU A 206 19.83 -13.87 1.20
CA GLU A 206 18.78 -14.44 2.04
C GLU A 206 17.52 -14.79 1.23
N THR A 207 16.83 -15.85 1.63
CA THR A 207 15.54 -16.24 1.02
C THR A 207 14.38 -15.37 1.51
N TYR A 208 14.56 -14.60 2.58
CA TYR A 208 13.53 -13.79 3.22
C TYR A 208 14.13 -12.68 4.08
N VAL A 209 13.72 -11.45 3.82
CA VAL A 209 13.98 -10.27 4.65
C VAL A 209 12.85 -10.16 5.69
N PRO A 210 13.17 -10.34 6.99
CA PRO A 210 12.17 -10.26 8.05
C PRO A 210 11.72 -8.81 8.29
N CYS A 211 10.54 -8.66 8.87
CA CYS A 211 9.99 -7.40 9.36
C CYS A 211 9.29 -7.64 10.70
N ILE A 212 9.13 -6.59 11.50
CA ILE A 212 8.51 -6.68 12.83
C ILE A 212 7.07 -6.14 12.89
N THR A 213 6.62 -5.46 11.82
CA THR A 213 5.27 -4.90 11.70
C THR A 213 4.21 -5.98 11.89
N ARG A 214 4.46 -7.21 11.41
CA ARG A 214 3.53 -8.32 11.55
C ARG A 214 4.23 -9.59 12.00
N SER A 215 3.69 -10.18 13.06
CA SER A 215 3.95 -11.56 13.44
C SER A 215 2.77 -12.43 13.02
N ALA A 216 3.04 -13.50 12.27
CA ALA A 216 2.04 -14.47 11.85
C ALA A 216 2.59 -15.89 12.03
N TRP A 217 1.79 -16.76 12.62
CA TRP A 217 2.10 -18.18 12.77
C TRP A 217 1.43 -18.98 11.66
N MET A 218 2.21 -19.53 10.73
CA MET A 218 1.71 -20.38 9.65
C MET A 218 1.97 -21.86 9.98
N GLY A 219 0.90 -22.65 10.11
CA GLY A 219 0.95 -24.07 10.48
C GLY A 219 1.59 -25.03 9.46
N PHE A 220 2.15 -24.51 8.37
CA PHE A 220 2.80 -25.31 7.30
C PHE A 220 4.32 -25.24 7.31
N PHE A 221 4.92 -24.36 8.13
CA PHE A 221 6.36 -24.31 8.29
C PHE A 221 6.81 -25.29 9.36
N LYS A 222 7.17 -26.52 8.95
CA LYS A 222 8.32 -27.20 9.56
C LYS A 222 9.60 -26.47 9.13
N ILE A 223 9.75 -25.21 9.54
CA ILE A 223 11.08 -24.63 9.60
C ILE A 223 11.70 -25.31 10.82
N GLY A 224 12.82 -26.00 10.62
CA GLY A 224 13.74 -26.28 11.72
C GLY A 224 14.22 -24.93 12.23
N LEU A 225 13.40 -24.27 13.05
CA LEU A 225 13.77 -23.07 13.76
C LEU A 225 14.82 -23.52 14.76
N CYS A 226 16.04 -22.97 14.66
CA CYS A 226 16.98 -23.04 15.76
C CYS A 226 16.26 -22.51 17.00
N GLN A 227 15.88 -23.41 17.91
CA GLN A 227 15.31 -23.03 19.19
C GLN A 227 16.42 -22.36 19.99
N CYS A 228 16.20 -21.10 20.40
CA CYS A 228 17.00 -20.54 21.48
C CYS A 228 16.75 -21.38 22.73
N LYS A 229 17.79 -22.10 23.17
CA LYS A 229 17.82 -22.73 24.48
C LYS A 229 17.88 -21.60 25.50
N LEU A 230 16.76 -21.32 26.15
CA LEU A 230 16.78 -20.51 27.37
C LEU A 230 17.55 -21.32 28.42
N THR A 231 18.75 -20.88 28.77
CA THR A 231 19.46 -21.28 29.99
C THR A 231 18.95 -20.47 31.16
#